data_AF-A0A1Q2HM92-F1
#
_entry.id   AF-A0A1Q2HM92-F1
#
_cell.length_a   1.000
_cell.length_b   1.000
_cell.length_c   1.000
_cell.angle_alpha   90.00
_cell.angle_beta   90.00
_cell.angle_gamma   90.00
#
_symmetry.space_group_name_H-M   'P 1'
#
loop_
_entity.id
_entity.type
_entity.pdbx_description
1 polymer ?
#
loop_
_entity_poly.entity_id
_entity_poly.type
_entity_poly.pdbx_seq_one_letter_code
_entity_poly.pdbx_strand_id
1 'polypeptide(L)'
;MKKVKYWVLAAVVFIGGWICGAVCSSHQFKSISLAPFYSSSLNEVATDAIALHKGESMKVLKRKTAALPSLARTYYEAFSSSMPKGKARYSCLWQVERFYEISGEEIPKGLMEVFDSIPERPESSCEKQQQKAETSKKRKL
;
A
#
# COMPACT_ATOMS: atom_id res chain seq x y z
N MET A 1 27.85 49.93 12.48
CA MET A 1 27.07 49.06 13.38
C MET A 1 25.56 48.99 13.10
N LYS A 2 24.85 50.09 12.81
CA LYS A 2 23.38 50.06 12.59
C LYS A 2 22.94 49.17 11.41
N LYS A 3 23.64 49.22 10.28
CA LYS A 3 23.35 48.39 9.09
C LYS A 3 23.41 46.88 9.38
N VAL A 4 24.38 46.42 10.17
CA VAL A 4 24.54 45.01 10.53
C VAL A 4 23.36 44.51 11.38
N LYS A 5 22.85 45.34 12.29
CA LYS A 5 21.67 44.99 13.12
C LYS A 5 20.40 44.81 12.28
N TYR A 6 20.20 45.63 11.24
CA TYR A 6 19.06 45.50 10.32
C TYR A 6 19.12 44.22 9.49
N TRP A 7 20.30 43.85 8.98
CA TRP A 7 20.48 42.60 8.24
C TRP A 7 20.24 41.36 9.11
N VAL A 8 20.69 41.39 10.36
CA VAL A 8 20.41 40.32 11.33
C VAL A 8 18.91 40.21 11.63
N LEU A 9 18.22 41.34 11.85
CA LEU A 9 16.76 41.36 12.06
C LEU A 9 15.99 40.84 10.84
N ALA A 10 16.37 41.26 9.63
CA ALA A 10 15.75 40.80 8.39
C ALA A 10 15.96 39.28 8.20
N ALA A 11 17.15 38.77 8.48
CA ALA A 11 17.45 37.34 8.42
C ALA A 11 16.61 36.53 9.43
N VAL A 12 16.45 37.03 10.67
CA VAL A 12 15.63 36.37 11.69
C VAL A 12 14.15 36.32 11.28
N VAL A 13 13.61 37.42 10.74
CA VAL A 13 12.22 37.46 10.25
C VAL A 13 12.02 36.52 9.07
N PHE A 14 12.97 36.49 8.14
CA PHE A 14 12.90 35.61 6.97
C PHE A 14 12.94 34.13 7.36
N ILE A 15 13.89 33.74 8.22
CA ILE A 15 14.03 32.37 8.73
C ILE A 15 12.80 31.98 9.56
N GLY A 16 12.34 32.85 10.46
CA GLY A 16 11.14 32.62 11.27
C GLY A 16 9.87 32.46 10.42
N GLY A 17 9.72 33.27 9.37
CA GLY A 17 8.64 33.16 8.40
C GLY A 17 8.68 31.84 7.63
N TRP A 18 9.85 31.41 7.19
CA TRP A 18 10.03 30.13 6.48
C TRP A 18 9.70 28.92 7.37
N ILE A 19 10.18 28.90 8.60
CA ILE A 19 9.91 27.82 9.57
C ILE A 19 8.41 27.75 9.88
N CYS A 20 7.78 28.91 10.17
CA CYS A 20 6.35 28.96 10.44
C CYS A 20 5.53 28.50 9.22
N GLY A 21 5.88 28.96 8.02
CA GLY A 21 5.26 28.54 6.77
C GLY A 21 5.39 27.03 6.52
N ALA A 22 6.56 26.44 6.76
CA ALA A 22 6.79 25.00 6.62
C ALA A 22 5.95 24.17 7.62
N VAL A 23 5.85 24.62 8.87
CA VAL A 23 5.02 23.93 9.88
C VAL A 23 3.54 23.99 9.53
N CYS A 24 3.02 25.18 9.21
CA CYS A 24 1.60 25.34 8.84
C CYS A 24 1.24 24.57 7.56
N SER A 25 2.10 24.59 6.55
CA SER A 25 1.89 23.82 5.32
C SER A 25 1.98 22.32 5.54
N SER A 26 2.85 21.83 6.42
CA SER A 26 2.91 20.41 6.79
C SER A 26 1.62 19.92 7.46
N HIS A 27 0.98 20.78 8.26
CA HIS A 27 -0.26 20.46 8.96
C HIS A 27 -1.45 20.44 8.00
N GLN A 28 -1.50 21.41 7.08
CA GLN A 28 -2.49 21.45 6.00
C GLN A 28 -2.30 20.30 5.01
N PHE A 29 -1.06 19.91 4.73
CA PHE A 29 -0.77 18.75 3.89
C PHE A 29 -1.37 17.49 4.49
N LYS A 30 -1.14 17.22 5.79
CA LYS A 30 -1.75 16.05 6.45
C LYS A 30 -3.28 16.04 6.36
N SER A 31 -3.93 17.19 6.59
CA SER A 31 -5.40 17.25 6.54
C SER A 31 -5.95 17.20 5.11
N ILE A 32 -5.26 17.73 4.11
CA ILE A 32 -5.76 17.80 2.73
C ILE A 32 -5.39 16.55 1.92
N SER A 33 -4.18 16.02 2.09
CA SER A 33 -3.70 14.89 1.29
C SER A 33 -4.10 13.54 1.87
N LEU A 34 -4.14 13.39 3.20
CA LEU A 34 -4.46 12.10 3.84
C LEU A 34 -5.94 11.95 4.17
N ALA A 35 -6.67 13.04 4.49
CA ALA A 35 -8.07 12.91 4.89
C ALA A 35 -8.98 12.27 3.82
N PRO A 36 -8.83 12.57 2.51
CA PRO A 36 -9.61 11.87 1.49
C PRO A 36 -9.32 10.36 1.45
N PHE A 37 -8.07 9.97 1.64
CA PHE A 37 -7.68 8.55 1.71
C PHE A 37 -8.34 7.85 2.89
N TYR A 38 -8.19 8.40 4.11
CA TYR A 38 -8.81 7.82 5.30
C TYR A 38 -10.34 7.82 5.22
N SER A 39 -10.95 8.89 4.70
CA SER A 39 -12.40 8.98 4.52
C SER A 39 -12.92 7.92 3.55
N SER A 40 -12.23 7.73 2.42
CA SER A 40 -12.58 6.68 1.45
C SER A 40 -12.45 5.29 2.06
N SER A 41 -11.35 4.99 2.75
CA SER A 41 -11.14 3.69 3.39
C SER A 41 -12.16 3.41 4.49
N LEU A 42 -12.50 4.41 5.32
CA LEU A 42 -13.52 4.28 6.36
C LEU A 42 -14.90 4.02 5.76
N ASN A 43 -15.29 4.75 4.73
CA ASN A 43 -16.56 4.55 4.05
C ASN A 43 -16.65 3.16 3.40
N GLU A 44 -15.57 2.69 2.79
CA GLU A 44 -15.52 1.36 2.18
C GLU A 44 -15.68 0.26 3.23
N VAL A 45 -14.91 0.32 4.32
CA VAL A 45 -15.00 -0.64 5.43
C VAL A 45 -16.38 -0.61 6.09
N ALA A 46 -16.95 0.58 6.33
CA ALA A 46 -18.29 0.70 6.90
C ALA A 46 -19.36 0.11 5.96
N THR A 47 -19.25 0.35 4.66
CA THR A 47 -20.17 -0.20 3.66
C THR A 47 -20.07 -1.72 3.57
N ASP A 48 -18.85 -2.28 3.62
CA ASP A 48 -18.63 -3.72 3.70
C ASP A 48 -19.26 -4.31 4.96
N ALA A 49 -19.02 -3.69 6.13
CA ALA A 49 -19.56 -4.14 7.41
C ALA A 49 -21.09 -4.14 7.43
N ILE A 50 -21.74 -3.10 6.90
CA ILE A 50 -23.21 -3.04 6.78
C ILE A 50 -23.73 -4.17 5.89
N ALA A 51 -23.10 -4.40 4.73
CA ALA A 51 -23.52 -5.45 3.81
C ALA A 51 -23.33 -6.85 4.42
N LEU A 52 -22.22 -7.09 5.12
CA LEU A 52 -21.97 -8.33 5.83
C LEU A 52 -22.99 -8.57 6.96
N HIS A 53 -23.35 -7.53 7.72
CA HIS A 53 -24.36 -7.63 8.77
C HIS A 53 -25.75 -7.96 8.22
N LYS A 54 -26.04 -7.57 6.97
CA LYS A 54 -27.27 -7.92 6.24
C LYS A 54 -27.21 -9.29 5.57
N GLY A 55 -26.13 -10.06 5.72
CA GLY A 55 -25.93 -11.35 5.06
C GLY A 55 -25.58 -11.25 3.57
N GLU A 56 -25.25 -10.06 3.05
CA GLU A 56 -24.91 -9.82 1.64
C GLU A 56 -23.43 -10.12 1.33
N SER A 57 -22.86 -11.19 1.90
CA SER A 57 -21.43 -11.52 1.78
C SER A 57 -20.97 -11.69 0.34
N MET A 58 -21.78 -12.35 -0.50
CA MET A 58 -21.48 -12.56 -1.92
C MET A 58 -21.41 -11.26 -2.72
N LYS A 59 -22.20 -10.25 -2.33
CA LYS A 59 -22.19 -8.93 -2.98
C LYS A 59 -20.92 -8.16 -2.64
N VAL A 60 -20.48 -8.26 -1.38
CA VAL A 60 -19.18 -7.71 -0.95
C VAL A 60 -18.05 -8.38 -1.72
N LEU A 61 -18.04 -9.72 -1.76
CA LEU A 61 -17.04 -10.49 -2.48
C LEU A 61 -16.98 -10.06 -3.96
N LYS A 62 -18.11 -10.08 -4.67
CA LYS A 62 -18.18 -9.69 -6.08
C LYS A 62 -17.66 -8.28 -6.36
N ARG A 63 -17.96 -7.30 -5.49
CA ARG A 63 -17.46 -5.94 -5.64
C ARG A 63 -15.95 -5.88 -5.45
N LYS A 64 -15.42 -6.56 -4.43
CA LYS A 64 -13.98 -6.59 -4.12
C LYS A 64 -13.19 -7.29 -5.22
N THR A 65 -13.66 -8.43 -5.69
CA THR A 65 -13.01 -9.18 -6.78
C THR A 65 -13.00 -8.40 -8.09
N ALA A 66 -14.08 -7.69 -8.40
CA ALA A 66 -14.12 -6.81 -9.57
C ALA A 66 -13.14 -5.61 -9.49
N ALA A 67 -12.87 -5.10 -8.28
CA ALA A 67 -11.98 -3.95 -8.08
C ALA A 67 -10.49 -4.34 -8.02
N LEU A 68 -10.17 -5.56 -7.58
CA LEU A 68 -8.81 -6.04 -7.33
C LEU A 68 -7.82 -5.79 -8.49
N PRO A 69 -8.13 -6.13 -9.76
CA PRO A 69 -7.20 -5.92 -10.87
C PRO A 69 -6.78 -4.46 -11.05
N SER A 70 -7.77 -3.55 -10.99
CA SER A 70 -7.54 -2.12 -11.19
C SER A 70 -6.71 -1.53 -10.04
N LEU A 71 -7.01 -1.92 -8.80
CA LEU A 71 -6.26 -1.48 -7.63
C LEU A 71 -4.82 -2.00 -7.65
N ALA A 72 -4.62 -3.27 -7.98
CA ALA A 72 -3.28 -3.88 -8.04
C ALA A 72 -2.41 -3.23 -9.13
N ARG A 73 -2.99 -3.01 -10.32
CA ARG A 73 -2.31 -2.31 -11.41
C ARG A 73 -1.95 -0.87 -11.04
N THR A 74 -2.92 -0.12 -10.49
CA THR A 74 -2.70 1.27 -10.05
C THR A 74 -1.62 1.34 -8.98
N TYR A 75 -1.61 0.40 -8.03
CA TYR A 75 -0.55 0.31 -7.04
C TYR A 75 0.82 0.15 -7.68
N TYR A 76 0.94 -0.79 -8.62
CA TYR A 76 2.20 -1.05 -9.31
C TYR A 76 2.69 0.17 -10.10
N GLU A 77 1.83 0.77 -10.91
CA GLU A 77 2.19 1.86 -11.83
C GLU A 77 2.41 3.19 -11.11
N ALA A 78 1.58 3.53 -10.13
CA ALA A 78 1.58 4.87 -9.52
C ALA A 78 2.26 4.95 -8.14
N PHE A 79 2.24 3.85 -7.36
CA PHE A 79 2.61 3.92 -5.94
C PHE A 79 3.84 3.09 -5.55
N SER A 80 4.14 2.00 -6.27
CA SER A 80 5.23 1.08 -5.91
C SER A 80 6.63 1.74 -5.91
N SER A 81 6.82 2.77 -6.75
CA SER A 81 8.05 3.56 -6.83
C SER A 81 8.24 4.52 -5.64
N SER A 82 7.14 4.93 -4.99
CA SER A 82 7.14 5.80 -3.82
C SER A 82 7.39 5.05 -2.51
N MET A 83 7.30 3.72 -2.53
CA MET A 83 7.57 2.87 -1.38
C MET A 83 9.07 2.68 -1.14
N PRO A 84 9.50 2.46 0.12
CA PRO A 84 10.88 2.10 0.42
C PRO A 84 11.36 0.94 -0.45
N LYS A 85 12.61 1.04 -0.92
CA LYS A 85 13.24 -0.02 -1.72
C LYS A 85 13.26 -1.33 -0.95
N GLY A 86 12.97 -2.42 -1.65
CA GLY A 86 13.01 -3.77 -1.10
C GLY A 86 11.80 -4.60 -1.49
N LYS A 87 11.87 -5.89 -1.15
CA LYS A 87 10.82 -6.88 -1.45
C LYS A 87 9.48 -6.56 -0.78
N ALA A 88 9.48 -5.92 0.38
CA ALA A 88 8.27 -5.62 1.14
C ALA A 88 7.26 -4.73 0.39
N ARG A 89 7.71 -3.92 -0.58
CA ARG A 89 6.83 -3.08 -1.40
C ARG A 89 5.91 -3.89 -2.33
N TYR A 90 6.17 -5.18 -2.52
CA TYR A 90 5.36 -6.03 -3.38
C TYR A 90 4.41 -6.94 -2.59
N SER A 91 4.37 -6.79 -1.26
CA SER A 91 3.60 -7.66 -0.37
C SER A 91 2.11 -7.71 -0.70
N CYS A 92 1.49 -6.58 -1.03
CA CYS A 92 0.09 -6.54 -1.44
C CYS A 92 -0.13 -7.23 -2.80
N LEU A 93 0.76 -7.06 -3.78
CA LEU A 93 0.63 -7.70 -5.09
C LEU A 93 0.70 -9.22 -4.97
N TRP A 94 1.61 -9.76 -4.16
CA TRP A 94 1.66 -11.19 -3.86
C TRP A 94 0.39 -11.71 -3.18
N GLN A 95 -0.28 -10.89 -2.36
CA GLN A 95 -1.54 -11.28 -1.75
C GLN A 95 -2.68 -11.33 -2.79
N VAL A 96 -2.63 -10.48 -3.81
CA VAL A 96 -3.58 -10.51 -4.95
C VAL A 96 -3.31 -11.71 -5.83
N GLU A 97 -2.06 -11.99 -6.16
CA GLU A 97 -1.67 -13.21 -6.88
C GLU A 97 -2.17 -14.47 -6.14
N ARG A 98 -1.92 -14.54 -4.82
CA ARG A 98 -2.42 -15.64 -3.97
C ARG A 98 -3.94 -15.74 -3.95
N PHE A 99 -4.66 -14.63 -4.07
CA PHE A 99 -6.12 -14.66 -4.18
C PHE A 99 -6.56 -15.44 -5.43
N TYR A 100 -5.94 -15.19 -6.60
CA TYR A 100 -6.24 -15.91 -7.83
C TYR A 100 -5.85 -17.39 -7.75
N GLU A 101 -4.73 -17.71 -7.11
CA GLU A 101 -4.33 -19.11 -6.85
C GLU A 101 -5.37 -19.88 -6.03
N ILE A 102 -5.97 -19.22 -5.02
CA ILE A 102 -6.94 -19.86 -4.11
C ILE A 102 -8.35 -19.88 -4.71
N SER A 103 -8.76 -18.81 -5.40
CA SER A 103 -10.10 -18.71 -5.98
C SER A 103 -10.27 -19.59 -7.23
N GLY A 104 -9.16 -19.93 -7.90
CA GLY A 104 -9.18 -20.64 -9.18
C GLY A 104 -9.66 -19.77 -10.36
N GLU A 105 -9.80 -18.46 -10.15
CA GLU A 105 -10.12 -17.50 -11.22
C GLU A 105 -8.88 -17.23 -12.09
N GLU A 106 -9.08 -17.02 -13.39
CA GLU A 106 -7.99 -16.63 -14.29
C GLU A 106 -7.47 -15.22 -13.97
N ILE A 107 -6.15 -15.08 -13.92
CA ILE A 107 -5.50 -13.79 -13.74
C ILE A 107 -5.71 -12.94 -15.01
N PRO A 108 -6.25 -11.70 -14.90
CA PRO A 108 -6.38 -10.82 -16.05
C PRO A 108 -5.02 -10.54 -16.71
N LYS A 109 -4.95 -10.57 -18.04
CA LYS A 109 -3.69 -10.41 -18.81
C LYS A 109 -2.84 -9.21 -18.36
N GLY A 110 -3.46 -8.04 -18.19
CA GLY A 110 -2.74 -6.84 -17.77
C GLY A 110 -2.21 -6.88 -16.33
N LEU A 111 -2.68 -7.81 -15.50
CA LEU A 111 -2.15 -8.06 -14.16
C LEU A 111 -1.06 -9.15 -14.17
N MET A 112 -1.12 -10.08 -15.12
CA MET A 112 -0.06 -11.07 -15.33
C MET A 112 1.27 -10.40 -15.69
N GLU A 113 1.24 -9.39 -16.57
CA GLU A 113 2.40 -8.55 -16.89
C GLU A 113 2.99 -7.87 -15.64
N VAL A 114 2.13 -7.48 -14.69
CA VAL A 114 2.58 -6.91 -13.41
C VAL A 114 3.29 -7.98 -12.58
N PHE A 115 2.71 -9.17 -12.44
CA PHE A 115 3.30 -10.25 -11.65
C PHE A 115 4.62 -10.76 -12.24
N ASP A 116 4.73 -10.86 -13.56
CA ASP A 116 5.96 -11.24 -14.25
C ASP A 116 7.10 -10.22 -14.05
N SER A 117 6.75 -8.97 -13.76
CA SER A 117 7.70 -7.86 -13.61
C SER A 117 8.19 -7.62 -12.17
N ILE A 118 7.58 -8.28 -11.18
CA ILE A 118 7.97 -8.17 -9.77
C ILE A 118 8.80 -9.39 -9.34
N PRO A 119 9.69 -9.26 -8.32
CA PRO A 119 10.41 -10.42 -7.80
C PRO A 119 9.43 -11.46 -7.23
N GLU A 120 9.83 -12.73 -7.33
CA GLU A 120 9.09 -13.84 -6.75
C GLU A 120 8.79 -13.62 -5.26
N ARG A 121 7.60 -14.07 -4.88
CA ARG A 121 7.12 -14.04 -3.50
C ARG A 121 8.08 -14.82 -2.60
N PRO A 122 8.57 -14.22 -1.49
CA PRO A 122 9.32 -14.96 -0.51
C PRO A 122 8.42 -16.00 0.16
N GLU A 123 8.93 -17.21 0.30
CA GLU A 123 8.25 -18.26 1.05
C GLU A 123 7.98 -17.82 2.50
N SER A 124 6.77 -18.11 2.97
CA SER A 124 6.37 -17.94 4.34
C SER A 124 7.12 -18.90 5.27
N SER A 125 7.12 -18.59 6.56
CA SER A 125 7.69 -19.48 7.60
C SER A 125 7.04 -20.87 7.59
N CYS A 126 5.72 -20.93 7.39
CA CYS A 126 4.96 -22.18 7.31
C CYS A 126 5.37 -23.02 6.09
N GLU A 127 5.49 -22.40 4.90
CA GLU A 127 5.91 -23.08 3.66
C GLU A 127 7.34 -23.64 3.80
N LYS A 128 8.26 -22.87 4.39
CA LYS A 128 9.63 -23.33 4.67
C LYS A 128 9.68 -24.53 5.62
N GLN A 129 8.80 -24.59 6.61
CA GLN A 129 8.73 -25.72 7.54
C GLN A 129 8.19 -26.98 6.86
N GLN A 130 7.16 -26.84 6.01
CA GLN A 130 6.59 -27.95 5.25
C GLN A 130 7.61 -28.54 4.27
N GLN A 131 8.31 -27.72 3.50
CA GLN A 131 9.36 -28.19 2.59
C GLN A 131 10.51 -28.89 3.33
N LYS A 132 10.93 -28.38 4.50
CA LYS A 132 11.94 -29.05 5.33
C LYS A 132 11.45 -30.40 5.83
N ALA A 133 10.18 -30.51 6.23
CA ALA A 133 9.58 -31.77 6.67
C ALA A 133 9.48 -32.79 5.53
N GLU A 134 9.10 -32.35 4.33
CA GLU A 134 9.02 -33.20 3.13
C GLU A 134 10.40 -33.65 2.64
N THR A 135 11.39 -32.74 2.64
CA THR A 135 12.78 -33.06 2.28
C THR A 135 13.40 -34.05 3.26
N SER A 136 13.08 -33.92 4.56
CA SER A 136 13.50 -34.87 5.60
C SER A 136 12.87 -36.25 5.43
N LYS A 137 11.58 -36.32 5.05
CA LYS A 137 10.91 -37.59 4.72
C LYS A 137 11.51 -38.27 3.48
N LYS A 138 11.81 -37.51 2.42
CA LYS A 138 12.43 -38.04 1.18
C LYS A 138 13.86 -38.55 1.38
N ARG A 139 14.61 -38.03 2.37
CA ARG A 139 15.96 -38.52 2.71
C ARG A 139 15.98 -39.76 3.61
N LYS A 140 14.82 -40.17 4.14
CA LYS A 140 14.66 -41.36 4.99
C LYS A 140 14.05 -42.55 4.25
N LEU A 141 13.73 -42.38 2.96
CA LEU A 141 13.36 -43.41 2.00
C LEU A 141 14.58 -43.66 1.10
#